data_AF-A0AAN6K2F4-F1
#
_entry.id   AF-A0AAN6K2F4-F1
#
_cell.length_a   1.000
_cell.length_b   1.000
_cell.length_c   1.000
_cell.angle_alpha   90.00
_cell.angle_beta   90.00
_cell.angle_gamma   90.00
#
_symmetry.space_group_name_H-M   'P 1'
#
loop_
_entity.id
_entity.type
_entity.pdbx_description
1 polymer ?
#
loop_
_entity_poly.entity_id
_entity_poly.type
_entity_poly.pdbx_seq_one_letter_code
_entity_poly.pdbx_strand_id
1 'polypeptide(L)'
;MQMQIWYAVKRGSTLFAARLTPHLASWIHFAQLSRSNMLIPADIRLKYWFYPIGNTPAVDLLRHSPLSTRGPTSVLSLGCGDVRNVLFTLWTERATTDRSYTFTTCDSEPAVLGRNIILLSFLISNGSHITSPAETLKICWELYYHLVISGKALAALQAHLVALLDSAQTIKDWQKSAYAAHLKFLSKSTLAEVVKFWQLYLNACTQKTKGRHVQEESRKLFSQRGFDGEGIFLHGGRCAGIHALSSECSKALSDAFRGYWQTGVVAGNQSDVSALEQEHGGFANPLFKLSSRL
;
A
#
# COMPACT_ATOMS: atom_id res chain seq x y z
N MET A 1 -5.53 -17.89 -0.99
CA MET A 1 -4.37 -16.97 -0.88
C MET A 1 -3.98 -16.83 0.58
N GLN A 2 -2.69 -16.92 0.91
CA GLN A 2 -2.14 -16.47 2.19
C GLN A 2 -1.11 -15.37 1.95
N MET A 3 -1.31 -14.17 2.46
CA MET A 3 -0.32 -13.09 2.45
C MET A 3 0.35 -13.03 3.83
N GLN A 4 1.67 -13.13 3.83
CA GLN A 4 2.52 -12.96 5.00
C GLN A 4 3.16 -11.57 4.96
N ILE A 5 3.24 -10.88 6.08
CA ILE A 5 3.70 -9.49 6.13
C ILE A 5 4.92 -9.39 7.03
N TRP A 6 5.99 -8.79 6.51
CA TRP A 6 7.25 -8.61 7.22
C TRP A 6 7.75 -7.17 7.11
N TYR A 7 8.32 -6.66 8.19
CA TYR A 7 8.98 -5.36 8.19
C TYR A 7 10.50 -5.60 8.11
N ALA A 8 11.14 -5.12 7.05
CA ALA A 8 12.56 -5.31 6.84
C ALA A 8 13.38 -4.23 7.56
N VAL A 9 14.03 -4.60 8.67
CA VAL A 9 15.08 -3.78 9.28
C VAL A 9 16.39 -4.04 8.53
N LYS A 10 16.90 -3.04 7.82
CA LYS A 10 18.19 -3.11 7.12
C LYS A 10 19.32 -3.18 8.15
N ARG A 11 19.92 -4.36 8.33
CA ARG A 11 21.22 -4.50 9.02
C ARG A 11 22.34 -4.08 8.06
N GLY A 12 23.39 -3.51 8.65
CA GLY A 12 24.49 -2.81 7.98
C GLY A 12 25.07 -3.48 6.72
N SER A 13 25.57 -2.62 5.86
CA SER A 13 26.29 -2.87 4.62
C SER A 13 27.44 -3.88 4.78
N THR A 14 27.22 -5.10 4.31
CA THR A 14 28.23 -5.93 3.64
C THR A 14 27.51 -7.04 2.89
N LEU A 15 27.52 -6.99 1.55
CA LEU A 15 27.29 -8.18 0.73
C LEU A 15 28.52 -9.07 0.91
N PHE A 16 28.37 -10.20 1.59
CA PHE A 16 29.28 -11.32 1.42
C PHE A 16 28.47 -12.52 0.91
N ALA A 17 28.77 -12.89 -0.33
CA ALA A 17 28.38 -14.18 -0.88
C ALA A 17 29.22 -15.26 -0.20
N ALA A 18 28.59 -16.23 0.46
CA ALA A 18 29.24 -17.50 0.80
C ALA A 18 28.21 -18.63 0.93
N ARG A 19 28.52 -19.74 0.26
CA ARG A 19 27.83 -21.04 0.29
C ARG A 19 27.54 -21.51 1.72
N LEU A 20 26.35 -22.06 1.93
CA LEU A 20 26.02 -22.89 3.08
C LEU A 20 26.57 -24.31 2.92
N THR A 21 27.21 -24.84 3.97
CA THR A 21 26.91 -26.12 4.68
C THR A 21 28.00 -26.35 5.77
N PRO A 22 27.82 -27.25 6.78
CA PRO A 22 27.09 -26.98 8.02
C PRO A 22 27.97 -27.21 9.28
N HIS A 23 27.66 -26.59 10.43
CA HIS A 23 27.78 -27.23 11.76
C HIS A 23 27.14 -26.36 12.86
N LEU A 24 26.43 -27.03 13.76
CA LEU A 24 25.26 -26.53 14.49
C LEU A 24 25.52 -26.32 16.00
N ALA A 25 26.72 -25.94 16.44
CA ALA A 25 27.05 -25.98 17.88
C ALA A 25 27.71 -24.73 18.50
N SER A 26 27.98 -23.65 17.76
CA SER A 26 28.71 -22.48 18.32
C SER A 26 27.88 -21.20 18.53
N TRP A 27 26.60 -21.18 18.15
CA TRP A 27 25.79 -19.94 18.17
C TRP A 27 25.12 -19.61 19.52
N ILE A 28 25.11 -20.55 20.49
CA ILE A 28 24.44 -20.33 21.77
C ILE A 28 25.22 -19.36 22.67
N HIS A 29 26.54 -19.22 22.50
CA HIS A 29 27.33 -18.28 23.32
C HIS A 29 27.35 -16.82 22.83
N PHE A 30 26.98 -16.55 21.57
CA PHE A 30 26.94 -15.17 21.06
C PHE A 30 25.61 -14.44 21.37
N ALA A 31 24.55 -15.19 21.72
CA ALA A 31 23.23 -14.64 21.98
C ALA A 31 23.04 -14.09 23.40
N GLN A 32 23.95 -14.34 24.34
CA GLN A 32 23.81 -13.93 25.74
C GLN A 32 24.57 -12.64 26.11
N LEU A 33 25.41 -12.09 25.25
CA LEU A 33 26.23 -10.89 25.54
C LEU A 33 25.77 -9.58 24.86
N SER A 34 24.67 -9.57 24.10
CA SER A 34 24.19 -8.34 23.41
C SER A 34 23.04 -7.60 24.10
N ARG A 35 22.76 -7.87 25.38
CA ARG A 35 21.78 -7.13 26.21
C ARG A 35 22.30 -5.79 26.73
N SER A 36 23.03 -5.04 25.93
CA SER A 36 23.48 -3.69 26.28
C SER A 36 23.33 -2.77 25.07
N ASN A 37 22.29 -1.93 25.12
CA ASN A 37 22.13 -0.68 24.37
C ASN A 37 22.74 -0.62 22.97
N MET A 38 22.22 -1.42 22.03
CA MET A 38 22.45 -1.11 20.62
C MET A 38 21.61 0.09 20.20
N LEU A 39 22.27 1.25 20.16
CA LEU A 39 21.83 2.39 19.37
C LEU A 39 21.75 1.96 17.91
N ILE A 40 20.53 1.79 17.40
CA ILE A 40 20.27 1.54 15.99
C ILE A 40 20.67 2.82 15.25
N PRO A 41 21.50 2.76 14.18
CA PRO A 41 21.74 3.95 13.36
C PRO A 41 20.40 4.47 12.85
N ALA A 42 20.03 5.70 13.23
CA ALA A 42 18.91 6.38 12.63
C ALA A 42 19.26 6.64 11.15
N ASP A 43 18.58 5.94 10.26
CA ASP A 43 18.71 6.13 8.81
C ASP A 43 18.13 7.50 8.44
N ILE A 44 18.99 8.53 8.37
CA ILE A 44 18.62 9.85 7.87
C ILE A 44 18.43 9.74 6.35
N ARG A 45 17.23 9.34 5.92
CA ARG A 45 16.85 9.41 4.51
C ARG A 45 16.51 10.85 4.15
N LEU A 46 17.50 11.54 3.59
CA LEU A 46 17.43 12.96 3.18
C LEU A 46 16.36 13.28 2.12
N LYS A 47 15.73 12.27 1.49
CA LYS A 47 14.66 12.47 0.49
C LYS A 47 13.52 11.46 0.71
N TYR A 48 12.32 11.98 0.98
CA TYR A 48 11.08 11.21 1.01
C TYR A 48 10.39 11.25 -0.36
N TRP A 49 10.08 10.09 -0.92
CA TRP A 49 9.34 9.97 -2.17
C TRP A 49 7.92 9.50 -1.89
N PHE A 50 6.96 10.40 -2.05
CA PHE A 50 5.54 10.09 -1.91
C PHE A 50 4.96 9.69 -3.27
N TYR A 51 4.61 8.42 -3.43
CA TYR A 51 3.96 7.88 -4.63
C TYR A 51 2.54 7.42 -4.29
N PRO A 52 1.56 8.35 -4.23
CA PRO A 52 0.19 7.97 -3.89
C PRO A 52 -0.48 7.19 -5.02
N ILE A 53 -0.04 7.42 -6.26
CA ILE A 53 -0.30 6.57 -7.43
C ILE A 53 1.05 6.05 -7.93
N GLY A 54 1.23 4.74 -7.95
CA GLY A 54 2.47 4.13 -8.43
C GLY A 54 2.72 4.38 -9.92
N ASN A 55 4.00 4.52 -10.24
CA ASN A 55 4.56 4.96 -11.53
C ASN A 55 4.93 3.80 -12.47
N THR A 56 4.57 2.58 -12.12
CA THR A 56 4.82 1.37 -12.91
C THR A 56 3.52 0.62 -13.15
N PRO A 57 3.35 -0.03 -14.31
CA PRO A 57 2.19 -0.89 -14.53
C PRO A 57 2.19 -2.04 -13.52
N ALA A 58 1.03 -2.62 -13.26
CA ALA A 58 0.96 -3.87 -12.52
C ALA A 58 1.64 -4.97 -13.36
N VAL A 59 2.44 -5.82 -12.71
CA VAL A 59 3.14 -6.93 -13.36
C VAL A 59 2.75 -8.24 -12.71
N ASP A 60 2.68 -9.29 -13.53
CA ASP A 60 2.49 -10.65 -13.07
C ASP A 60 3.84 -11.17 -12.56
N LEU A 61 3.91 -11.44 -11.26
CA LEU A 61 5.10 -11.89 -10.54
C LEU A 61 5.53 -13.31 -10.95
N LEU A 62 4.68 -14.04 -11.66
CA LEU A 62 4.90 -15.41 -12.12
C LEU A 62 5.02 -15.52 -13.65
N ARG A 63 4.98 -14.40 -14.39
CA ARG A 63 5.00 -14.38 -15.87
C ARG A 63 6.19 -15.11 -16.51
N HIS A 64 7.30 -15.23 -15.79
CA HIS A 64 8.52 -15.91 -16.25
C HIS A 64 8.77 -17.24 -15.51
N SER A 65 7.86 -17.65 -14.64
CA SER A 65 7.95 -18.94 -13.95
C SER A 65 7.51 -20.06 -14.89
N PRO A 66 8.27 -21.16 -15.04
CA PRO A 66 7.83 -22.32 -15.82
C PRO A 66 6.48 -22.85 -15.31
N LEU A 67 5.59 -23.30 -16.21
CA LEU A 67 4.29 -23.87 -15.85
C LEU A 67 4.39 -25.29 -15.26
N SER A 68 5.41 -26.04 -15.66
CA SER A 68 5.61 -27.47 -15.38
C SER A 68 6.12 -27.79 -13.97
N THR A 69 6.52 -26.79 -13.18
CA THR A 69 7.01 -26.94 -11.79
C THR A 69 6.05 -26.39 -10.74
N ARG A 70 4.85 -25.97 -11.15
CA ARG A 70 3.95 -25.15 -10.32
C ARG A 70 3.05 -25.98 -9.39
N GLY A 71 3.64 -26.42 -8.28
CA GLY A 71 2.92 -26.76 -7.05
C GLY A 71 2.56 -25.51 -6.22
N PRO A 72 2.30 -25.64 -4.90
CA PRO A 72 2.14 -24.49 -4.00
C PRO A 72 3.28 -23.48 -4.19
N THR A 73 2.93 -22.23 -4.50
CA THR A 73 3.91 -21.22 -4.91
C THR A 73 4.07 -20.16 -3.82
N SER A 74 5.31 -19.88 -3.43
CA SER A 74 5.65 -18.84 -2.44
C SER A 74 6.48 -17.73 -3.10
N VAL A 75 6.06 -16.48 -2.92
CA VAL A 75 6.69 -15.30 -3.50
C VAL A 75 7.12 -14.34 -2.39
N LEU A 76 8.39 -13.95 -2.36
CA LEU A 76 8.89 -12.88 -1.48
C LEU A 76 8.99 -11.57 -2.27
N SER A 77 8.24 -10.55 -1.85
CA SER A 77 8.23 -9.22 -2.47
C SER A 77 8.87 -8.19 -1.52
N LEU A 78 10.07 -7.71 -1.89
CA LEU A 78 10.83 -6.73 -1.12
C LEU A 78 10.60 -5.32 -1.67
N GLY A 79 10.31 -4.36 -0.80
CA GLY A 79 9.87 -3.03 -1.22
C GLY A 79 8.58 -3.14 -2.01
N CYS A 80 7.61 -3.87 -1.44
CA CYS A 80 6.43 -4.31 -2.18
C CYS A 80 5.60 -3.13 -2.69
N GLY A 81 5.68 -1.96 -2.06
CA GLY A 81 4.79 -0.86 -2.38
C GLY A 81 3.34 -1.29 -2.17
N ASP A 82 2.48 -0.95 -3.12
CA ASP A 82 1.08 -1.34 -3.10
C ASP A 82 0.82 -2.78 -3.60
N VAL A 83 -0.38 -3.30 -3.35
CA VAL A 83 -0.76 -4.66 -3.71
C VAL A 83 -1.02 -4.90 -5.21
N ARG A 84 -0.78 -3.92 -6.11
CA ARG A 84 -1.18 -4.04 -7.54
C ARG A 84 -0.61 -5.30 -8.19
N ASN A 85 0.66 -5.62 -7.92
CA ASN A 85 1.33 -6.76 -8.53
C ASN A 85 0.78 -8.08 -8.00
N VAL A 86 0.46 -8.14 -6.70
CA VAL A 86 -0.16 -9.32 -6.08
C VAL A 86 -1.55 -9.55 -6.67
N LEU A 87 -2.40 -8.52 -6.71
CA LEU A 87 -3.75 -8.62 -7.26
C LEU A 87 -3.74 -8.97 -8.75
N PHE A 88 -2.85 -8.36 -9.52
CA PHE A 88 -2.72 -8.65 -10.95
C PHE A 88 -2.24 -10.07 -11.21
N THR A 89 -1.24 -10.55 -10.47
CA THR A 89 -0.77 -11.96 -10.54
C THR A 89 -1.91 -12.94 -10.23
N LEU A 90 -2.70 -12.67 -9.18
CA LEU A 90 -3.83 -13.54 -8.83
C LEU A 90 -4.91 -13.54 -9.91
N TRP A 91 -5.15 -12.39 -10.53
CA TRP A 91 -6.12 -12.27 -11.62
C TRP A 91 -5.65 -12.99 -12.89
N THR A 92 -4.37 -12.89 -13.27
CA THR A 92 -3.83 -13.58 -14.45
C THR A 92 -3.82 -15.10 -14.25
N GLU A 93 -3.45 -15.55 -13.06
CA GLU A 93 -3.33 -16.98 -12.73
C GLU A 93 -4.67 -17.64 -12.39
N ARG A 94 -5.77 -16.88 -12.29
CA ARG A 94 -7.10 -17.37 -11.88
C ARG A 94 -7.65 -18.51 -12.74
N ALA A 95 -7.18 -18.68 -13.98
CA ALA A 95 -7.66 -19.73 -14.88
C ALA A 95 -6.99 -21.10 -14.62
N THR A 96 -6.01 -21.17 -13.71
CA THR A 96 -5.19 -22.38 -13.45
C THR A 96 -5.54 -23.07 -12.11
N THR A 97 -6.83 -23.05 -11.74
CA THR A 97 -7.40 -23.00 -10.36
C THR A 97 -7.03 -24.03 -9.29
N ASP A 98 -6.14 -24.99 -9.51
CA ASP A 98 -5.74 -25.94 -8.44
C ASP A 98 -4.52 -25.47 -7.61
N ARG A 99 -4.15 -24.19 -7.71
CA ARG A 99 -2.91 -23.65 -7.15
C ARG A 99 -3.13 -22.78 -5.92
N SER A 100 -2.31 -23.01 -4.89
CA SER A 100 -2.22 -22.15 -3.72
C SER A 100 -1.04 -21.19 -3.83
N TYR A 101 -1.30 -19.92 -3.52
CA TYR A 101 -0.31 -18.84 -3.53
C TYR A 101 -0.08 -18.29 -2.14
N THR A 102 1.20 -18.18 -1.76
CA THR A 102 1.67 -17.47 -0.57
C THR A 102 2.53 -16.28 -0.98
N PHE A 103 2.15 -15.07 -0.57
CA PHE A 103 2.94 -13.87 -0.84
C PHE A 103 3.49 -13.32 0.47
N THR A 104 4.81 -13.25 0.62
CA THR A 104 5.45 -12.54 1.72
C THR A 104 5.80 -11.13 1.26
N THR A 105 5.08 -10.12 1.73
CA THR A 105 5.28 -8.72 1.35
C THR A 105 6.07 -7.98 2.42
N CYS A 106 7.08 -7.25 1.98
CA CYS A 106 7.99 -6.51 2.83
C CYS A 106 8.09 -5.06 2.37
N ASP A 107 7.91 -4.12 3.29
CA ASP A 107 8.20 -2.72 3.04
C ASP A 107 8.95 -2.09 4.21
N SER A 108 9.72 -1.04 3.91
CA SER A 108 10.43 -0.23 4.91
C SER A 108 9.54 0.84 5.53
N GLU A 109 8.34 1.06 4.98
CA GLU A 109 7.35 2.01 5.49
C GLU A 109 6.12 1.26 6.06
N PRO A 110 5.89 1.28 7.38
CA PRO A 110 4.74 0.59 7.98
C PRO A 110 3.39 1.14 7.50
N ALA A 111 3.34 2.43 7.11
CA ALA A 111 2.15 3.05 6.52
C ALA A 111 1.71 2.36 5.20
N VAL A 112 2.67 1.95 4.37
CA VAL A 112 2.40 1.20 3.13
C VAL A 112 1.78 -0.16 3.47
N LEU A 113 2.38 -0.89 4.41
CA LEU A 113 1.83 -2.18 4.85
C LEU A 113 0.44 -2.03 5.48
N GLY A 114 0.24 -1.00 6.31
CA GLY A 114 -1.04 -0.69 6.93
C GLY A 114 -2.15 -0.43 5.91
N ARG A 115 -1.87 0.34 4.86
CA ARG A 115 -2.78 0.58 3.73
C ARG A 115 -3.11 -0.70 2.96
N ASN A 116 -2.09 -1.49 2.64
CA ASN A 116 -2.26 -2.76 1.93
C ASN A 116 -3.19 -3.70 2.71
N ILE A 117 -2.98 -3.81 4.03
CA ILE A 117 -3.80 -4.64 4.89
C ILE A 117 -5.22 -4.11 4.96
N ILE A 118 -5.44 -2.80 5.11
CA ILE A 118 -6.79 -2.20 5.12
C ILE A 118 -7.56 -2.62 3.86
N LEU A 119 -6.97 -2.46 2.67
CA LEU A 119 -7.62 -2.86 1.42
C LEU A 119 -7.95 -4.35 1.40
N LEU A 120 -6.98 -5.22 1.70
CA LEU A 120 -7.17 -6.67 1.60
C LEU A 120 -8.14 -7.20 2.66
N SER A 121 -8.06 -6.70 3.90
CA SER A 121 -8.97 -7.07 4.98
C SER A 121 -10.39 -6.54 4.74
N PHE A 122 -10.54 -5.38 4.11
CA PHE A 122 -11.83 -4.86 3.70
C PHE A 122 -12.47 -5.78 2.65
N LEU A 123 -11.69 -6.21 1.65
CA LEU A 123 -12.15 -7.20 0.66
C LEU A 123 -12.50 -8.55 1.29
N ILE A 124 -11.72 -9.02 2.28
CA ILE A 124 -12.02 -10.27 3.00
C ILE A 124 -13.32 -10.15 3.80
N SER A 125 -13.54 -9.03 4.49
CA SER A 125 -14.74 -8.81 5.32
C SER A 125 -16.01 -8.74 4.49
N ASN A 126 -15.92 -8.17 3.30
CA ASN A 126 -17.09 -7.95 2.44
C ASN A 126 -17.27 -9.06 1.40
N GLY A 127 -16.23 -9.85 1.09
CA GLY A 127 -16.17 -10.76 -0.06
C GLY A 127 -17.26 -11.84 -0.15
N SER A 128 -17.72 -12.38 0.98
CA SER A 128 -18.78 -13.39 1.03
C SER A 128 -20.21 -12.80 1.05
N HIS A 129 -20.34 -11.49 1.25
CA HIS A 129 -21.62 -10.79 1.40
C HIS A 129 -21.72 -9.54 0.52
N ILE A 130 -20.98 -9.50 -0.59
CA ILE A 130 -21.03 -8.39 -1.52
C ILE A 130 -22.43 -8.34 -2.17
N THR A 131 -23.32 -7.53 -1.59
CA THR A 131 -24.63 -7.22 -2.16
C THR A 131 -24.51 -6.27 -3.36
N SER A 132 -23.46 -5.44 -3.38
CA SER A 132 -23.13 -4.53 -4.48
C SER A 132 -21.61 -4.52 -4.76
N PRO A 133 -21.14 -5.32 -5.75
CA PRO A 133 -19.72 -5.38 -6.11
C PRO A 133 -19.17 -4.05 -6.61
N ALA A 134 -19.95 -3.34 -7.42
CA ALA A 134 -19.56 -2.04 -7.95
C ALA A 134 -19.31 -1.03 -6.83
N GLU A 135 -20.19 -0.99 -5.81
CA GLU A 135 -20.04 -0.08 -4.68
C GLU A 135 -18.84 -0.43 -3.80
N THR A 136 -18.64 -1.71 -3.51
CA THR A 136 -17.49 -2.18 -2.72
C THR A 136 -16.18 -1.82 -3.41
N LEU A 137 -16.11 -2.02 -4.73
CA LEU A 137 -14.95 -1.65 -5.54
C LEU A 137 -14.75 -0.13 -5.58
N LYS A 138 -15.82 0.66 -5.65
CA LYS A 138 -15.73 2.13 -5.59
C LYS A 138 -15.13 2.59 -4.27
N ILE A 139 -15.61 2.08 -3.13
CA ILE A 139 -15.04 2.40 -1.81
C ILE A 139 -13.57 1.99 -1.75
N CYS A 140 -13.22 0.77 -2.21
CA CYS A 140 -11.83 0.33 -2.25
C CYS A 140 -10.95 1.28 -3.08
N TRP A 141 -11.45 1.74 -4.23
CA TRP A 141 -10.74 2.65 -5.12
C TRP A 141 -10.51 4.02 -4.49
N GLU A 142 -11.56 4.59 -3.90
CA GLU A 142 -11.49 5.86 -3.16
C GLU A 142 -10.46 5.78 -2.03
N LEU A 143 -10.56 4.76 -1.17
CA LEU A 143 -9.66 4.60 -0.04
C LEU A 143 -8.21 4.41 -0.49
N TYR A 144 -7.99 3.66 -1.56
CA TYR A 144 -6.66 3.21 -1.92
C TYR A 144 -5.89 4.14 -2.85
N TYR A 145 -6.57 5.02 -3.59
CA TYR A 145 -5.93 5.88 -4.59
C TYR A 145 -6.28 7.37 -4.51
N HIS A 146 -7.41 7.76 -3.88
CA HIS A 146 -7.80 9.18 -3.83
C HIS A 146 -7.21 9.88 -2.60
N LEU A 147 -6.74 11.12 -2.75
CA LEU A 147 -6.42 12.01 -1.63
C LEU A 147 -7.69 12.59 -0.97
N VAL A 148 -8.79 12.65 -1.72
CA VAL A 148 -10.10 13.11 -1.24
C VAL A 148 -11.15 12.03 -1.48
N ILE A 149 -11.93 11.72 -0.46
CA ILE A 149 -12.91 10.62 -0.45
C ILE A 149 -14.29 11.11 -0.02
N SER A 150 -15.31 10.35 -0.41
CA SER A 150 -16.69 10.58 0.01
C SER A 150 -16.89 10.33 1.51
N GLY A 151 -17.94 10.90 2.08
CA GLY A 151 -18.36 10.63 3.45
C GLY A 151 -18.68 9.15 3.68
N LYS A 152 -19.19 8.47 2.64
CA LYS A 152 -19.45 7.04 2.66
C LYS A 152 -18.17 6.23 2.77
N ALA A 153 -17.15 6.52 1.96
CA ALA A 153 -15.86 5.87 2.06
C ALA A 153 -15.17 6.17 3.40
N LEU A 154 -15.26 7.40 3.90
CA LEU A 154 -14.71 7.76 5.22
C LEU A 154 -15.36 6.98 6.36
N ALA A 155 -16.69 6.85 6.36
CA ALA A 155 -17.43 6.07 7.35
C ALA A 155 -17.07 4.58 7.29
N ALA A 156 -16.97 4.02 6.08
CA ALA A 156 -16.55 2.64 5.87
C ALA A 156 -15.12 2.39 6.38
N LEU A 157 -14.20 3.32 6.13
CA LEU A 157 -12.83 3.25 6.65
C LEU A 157 -12.81 3.30 8.18
N GLN A 158 -13.56 4.22 8.79
CA GLN A 158 -13.63 4.35 10.24
C GLN A 158 -14.14 3.06 10.90
N ALA A 159 -15.24 2.50 10.40
CA ALA A 159 -15.79 1.24 10.91
C ALA A 159 -14.79 0.08 10.75
N HIS A 160 -14.13 0.00 9.60
CA HIS A 160 -13.17 -1.06 9.33
C HIS A 160 -11.89 -0.96 10.17
N LEU A 161 -11.40 0.26 10.42
CA LEU A 161 -10.25 0.49 11.31
C LEU A 161 -10.53 0.05 12.75
N VAL A 162 -11.73 0.31 13.26
CA VAL A 162 -12.15 -0.17 14.59
C VAL A 162 -12.08 -1.70 14.66
N ALA A 163 -12.68 -2.39 13.68
CA ALA A 163 -12.64 -3.85 13.62
C ALA A 163 -11.22 -4.44 13.52
N LEU A 164 -10.34 -3.77 12.76
CA LEU A 164 -8.93 -4.15 12.66
C LEU A 164 -8.20 -3.99 13.99
N LEU A 165 -8.38 -2.86 14.67
CA LEU A 165 -7.73 -2.56 15.95
C LEU A 165 -8.19 -3.54 17.05
N ASP A 166 -9.48 -3.87 17.10
CA ASP A 166 -10.03 -4.85 18.03
C ASP A 166 -9.41 -6.25 17.80
N SER A 167 -9.13 -6.57 16.53
CA SER A 167 -8.52 -7.84 16.13
C SER A 167 -6.98 -7.89 16.29
N ALA A 168 -6.32 -6.77 16.58
CA ALA A 168 -4.87 -6.62 16.41
C ALA A 168 -4.09 -6.31 17.69
N GLN A 169 -4.70 -6.52 18.86
CA GLN A 169 -4.06 -6.26 20.17
C GLN A 169 -2.79 -7.09 20.38
N THR A 170 -2.81 -8.36 19.97
CA THR A 170 -1.64 -9.23 19.92
C THR A 170 -1.65 -10.10 18.66
N ILE A 171 -0.52 -10.74 18.35
CA ILE A 171 -0.48 -11.76 17.28
C ILE A 171 -1.52 -12.87 17.53
N LYS A 172 -1.73 -13.25 18.79
CA LYS A 172 -2.69 -14.31 19.13
C LYS A 172 -4.13 -13.87 18.85
N ASP A 173 -4.44 -12.61 19.10
CA ASP A 173 -5.77 -12.06 18.80
C ASP A 173 -5.97 -11.96 17.29
N TRP A 174 -4.94 -11.51 16.56
CA TRP A 174 -4.96 -11.50 15.11
C TRP A 174 -5.20 -12.89 14.53
N GLN A 175 -4.52 -13.91 15.05
CA GLN A 175 -4.67 -15.30 14.62
C GLN A 175 -6.07 -15.87 14.83
N LYS A 176 -6.87 -15.32 15.74
CA LYS A 176 -8.27 -15.70 15.99
C LYS A 176 -9.26 -14.92 15.12
N SER A 177 -8.81 -13.84 14.47
CA SER A 177 -9.67 -13.00 13.64
C SER A 177 -10.05 -13.68 12.33
N ALA A 178 -11.11 -13.17 11.68
CA ALA A 178 -11.51 -13.58 10.34
C ALA A 178 -10.43 -13.32 9.28
N TYR A 179 -9.44 -12.46 9.56
CA TYR A 179 -8.37 -12.10 8.63
C TYR A 179 -7.25 -13.13 8.59
N ALA A 180 -7.03 -13.89 9.67
CA ALA A 180 -5.87 -14.75 9.87
C ALA A 180 -5.70 -15.84 8.80
N ALA A 181 -6.81 -16.28 8.22
CA ALA A 181 -6.83 -17.29 7.16
C ALA A 181 -6.08 -16.82 5.91
N HIS A 182 -6.09 -15.50 5.66
CA HIS A 182 -5.54 -14.89 4.45
C HIS A 182 -4.43 -13.90 4.71
N LEU A 183 -4.35 -13.28 5.89
CA LEU A 183 -3.39 -12.24 6.23
C LEU A 183 -2.67 -12.63 7.52
N LYS A 184 -1.34 -12.74 7.47
CA LYS A 184 -0.52 -13.20 8.60
C LYS A 184 0.61 -12.21 8.89
N PHE A 185 0.72 -11.78 10.14
CA PHE A 185 1.90 -11.06 10.62
C PHE A 185 3.00 -12.06 10.98
N LEU A 186 4.20 -11.85 10.42
CA LEU A 186 5.35 -12.72 10.69
C LEU A 186 6.13 -12.30 11.95
N SER A 187 5.90 -11.09 12.47
CA SER A 187 6.58 -10.61 13.66
C SER A 187 5.70 -9.69 14.50
N LYS A 188 5.96 -9.67 15.82
CA LYS A 188 5.22 -8.80 16.76
C LYS A 188 5.52 -7.32 16.49
N SER A 189 6.75 -7.01 16.07
CA SER A 189 7.15 -5.64 15.74
C SER A 189 6.41 -5.12 14.50
N THR A 190 6.25 -5.93 13.45
CA THR A 190 5.47 -5.53 12.26
C THR A 190 4.02 -5.22 12.64
N LEU A 191 3.38 -6.06 13.46
CA LEU A 191 2.02 -5.82 13.93
C LEU A 191 1.95 -4.51 14.72
N ALA A 192 2.84 -4.30 15.68
CA ALA A 192 2.85 -3.10 16.52
C ALA A 192 3.03 -1.81 15.70
N GLU A 193 3.94 -1.80 14.72
CA GLU A 193 4.14 -0.64 13.85
C GLU A 193 2.92 -0.35 12.98
N VAL A 194 2.30 -1.38 12.40
CA VAL A 194 1.09 -1.21 11.59
C VAL A 194 -0.10 -0.71 12.43
N VAL A 195 -0.29 -1.25 13.64
CA VAL A 195 -1.36 -0.82 14.56
C VAL A 195 -1.23 0.66 14.93
N LYS A 196 -0.01 1.18 15.10
CA LYS A 196 0.21 2.62 15.31
C LYS A 196 -0.36 3.45 14.17
N PHE A 197 -0.12 3.06 12.91
CA PHE A 197 -0.68 3.78 11.75
C PHE A 197 -2.20 3.69 11.71
N TRP A 198 -2.79 2.53 11.99
CA TRP A 198 -4.24 2.39 12.06
C TRP A 198 -4.87 3.28 13.12
N GLN A 199 -4.25 3.41 14.29
CA GLN A 199 -4.72 4.32 15.33
C GLN A 199 -4.66 5.79 14.87
N LEU A 200 -3.58 6.18 14.19
CA LEU A 200 -3.44 7.52 13.65
C LEU A 200 -4.46 7.80 12.54
N TYR A 201 -4.72 6.83 11.66
CA TYR A 201 -5.75 6.94 10.63
C TYR A 201 -7.14 7.06 11.26
N LEU A 202 -7.44 6.29 12.30
CA LEU A 202 -8.72 6.37 13.02
C LEU A 202 -8.90 7.76 13.66
N ASN A 203 -7.86 8.30 14.27
CA ASN A 203 -7.87 9.66 14.82
C ASN A 203 -8.06 10.72 13.71
N ALA A 204 -7.49 10.50 12.52
CA ALA A 204 -7.70 11.39 11.38
C ALA A 204 -9.14 11.28 10.82
N CYS A 205 -9.79 10.11 10.90
CA CYS A 205 -11.22 9.96 10.55
C CYS A 205 -12.11 10.84 11.43
N THR A 206 -11.84 10.91 12.74
CA THR A 206 -12.67 11.69 13.68
C THR A 206 -12.56 13.20 13.49
N GLN A 207 -11.40 13.67 13.01
CA GLN A 207 -11.18 15.08 12.68
C GLN A 207 -11.99 15.56 11.47
N LYS A 208 -12.43 14.64 10.59
CA LYS A 208 -13.24 14.94 9.39
C LYS A 208 -12.71 16.13 8.58
N THR A 209 -11.39 16.22 8.44
CA THR A 209 -10.74 17.30 7.69
C THR A 209 -11.34 17.38 6.28
N LYS A 210 -11.75 18.58 5.86
CA LYS A 210 -12.39 18.77 4.56
C LYS A 210 -11.41 18.59 3.41
N GLY A 211 -11.88 17.94 2.33
CA GLY A 211 -11.07 17.67 1.15
C GLY A 211 -10.54 18.94 0.47
N ARG A 212 -11.32 20.03 0.50
CA ARG A 212 -10.92 21.35 -0.02
C ARG A 212 -9.58 21.84 0.53
N HIS A 213 -9.33 21.64 1.83
CA HIS A 213 -8.05 22.03 2.42
C HIS A 213 -6.88 21.24 1.81
N VAL A 214 -7.05 19.92 1.61
CA VAL A 214 -6.03 19.07 0.97
C VAL A 214 -5.82 19.48 -0.48
N GLN A 215 -6.88 19.81 -1.21
CA GLN A 215 -6.81 20.28 -2.60
C GLN A 215 -6.05 21.61 -2.71
N GLU A 216 -6.33 22.55 -1.81
CA GLU A 216 -5.65 23.85 -1.75
C GLU A 216 -4.15 23.70 -1.45
N GLU A 217 -3.79 22.92 -0.44
CA GLU A 217 -2.38 22.68 -0.09
C GLU A 217 -1.65 21.89 -1.19
N SER A 218 -2.31 20.89 -1.80
CA SER A 218 -1.74 20.15 -2.93
C SER A 218 -1.48 21.08 -4.12
N ARG A 219 -2.41 21.99 -4.42
CA ARG A 219 -2.24 22.99 -5.49
C ARG A 219 -1.10 23.96 -5.20
N LYS A 220 -0.98 24.46 -3.97
CA LYS A 220 0.14 25.32 -3.56
C LYS A 220 1.48 24.61 -3.75
N LEU A 221 1.60 23.38 -3.26
CA LEU A 221 2.81 22.56 -3.42
C LEU A 221 3.12 22.28 -4.90
N PHE A 222 2.09 22.02 -5.70
CA PHE A 222 2.22 21.77 -7.13
C PHE A 222 2.77 22.99 -7.86
N SER A 223 2.21 24.18 -7.61
CA SER A 223 2.70 25.45 -8.16
C SER A 223 4.09 25.82 -7.66
N GLN A 224 4.39 25.64 -6.37
CA GLN A 224 5.72 25.90 -5.81
C GLN A 224 6.82 25.04 -6.45
N ARG A 225 6.48 23.85 -6.91
CA ARG A 225 7.40 22.95 -7.64
C ARG A 225 7.48 23.23 -9.13
N GLY A 226 6.79 24.27 -9.61
CA GLY A 226 6.75 24.66 -11.03
C GLY A 226 6.02 23.64 -11.90
N PHE A 227 5.11 22.86 -11.31
CA PHE A 227 4.38 21.83 -12.05
C PHE A 227 3.13 22.36 -12.77
N ASP A 228 2.77 23.61 -12.54
CA ASP A 228 1.66 24.33 -13.17
C ASP A 228 1.95 24.78 -14.61
N GLY A 229 3.20 24.76 -15.05
CA GLY A 229 3.58 25.06 -16.42
C GLY A 229 3.15 24.02 -17.47
N GLU A 230 3.50 24.28 -18.73
CA GLU A 230 3.28 23.38 -19.88
C GLU A 230 4.26 22.18 -19.94
N GLY A 231 5.00 21.94 -18.84
CA GLY A 231 5.95 20.83 -18.75
C GLY A 231 5.28 19.46 -18.91
N ILE A 232 6.00 18.52 -19.54
CA ILE A 232 5.54 17.15 -19.73
C ILE A 232 5.93 16.29 -18.52
N PHE A 233 4.97 15.60 -17.91
CA PHE A 233 5.19 14.69 -16.78
C PHE A 233 5.27 13.24 -17.23
N LEU A 234 6.50 12.72 -17.35
CA LEU A 234 6.76 11.34 -17.81
C LEU A 234 6.80 10.30 -16.69
N HIS A 235 6.43 10.63 -15.45
CA HIS A 235 6.44 9.69 -14.33
C HIS A 235 5.60 8.42 -14.61
N GLY A 236 4.47 8.57 -15.31
CA GLY A 236 3.63 7.46 -15.75
C GLY A 236 4.06 6.81 -17.07
N GLY A 237 5.13 7.29 -17.73
CA GLY A 237 5.53 6.84 -19.07
C GLY A 237 5.83 5.33 -19.13
N ARG A 238 6.34 4.74 -18.03
CA ARG A 238 6.56 3.29 -17.95
C ARG A 238 5.27 2.48 -18.09
N CYS A 239 4.13 3.05 -17.73
CA CYS A 239 2.82 2.41 -17.89
C CYS A 239 2.32 2.46 -19.34
N ALA A 240 2.76 3.46 -20.12
CA ALA A 240 2.37 3.63 -21.52
C ALA A 240 3.30 2.93 -22.53
N GLY A 241 4.44 2.39 -22.06
CA GLY A 241 5.40 1.69 -22.93
C GLY A 241 5.91 2.60 -24.05
N ILE A 242 5.99 2.08 -25.28
CA ILE A 242 6.47 2.84 -26.43
C ILE A 242 5.57 4.04 -26.77
N HIS A 243 4.29 3.97 -26.40
CA HIS A 243 3.36 5.08 -26.63
C HIS A 243 3.67 6.30 -25.76
N ALA A 244 4.45 6.16 -24.68
CA ALA A 244 4.86 7.29 -23.85
C ALA A 244 5.60 8.39 -24.65
N LEU A 245 6.24 8.02 -25.77
CA LEU A 245 6.95 8.94 -26.65
C LEU A 245 6.02 9.70 -27.62
N SER A 246 4.75 9.30 -27.73
CA SER A 246 3.77 10.03 -28.54
C SER A 246 3.34 11.31 -27.82
N SER A 247 3.12 12.37 -28.60
CA SER A 247 2.64 13.67 -28.11
C SER A 247 1.30 13.54 -27.36
N GLU A 248 0.39 12.72 -27.89
CA GLU A 248 -0.95 12.50 -27.35
C GLU A 248 -0.87 11.81 -26.00
N CYS A 249 -0.07 10.75 -25.89
CA CYS A 249 0.08 10.01 -24.64
C CYS A 249 0.80 10.84 -23.58
N SER A 250 1.88 11.53 -23.95
CA SER A 250 2.59 12.45 -23.06
C SER A 250 1.67 13.54 -22.51
N LYS A 251 0.79 14.10 -23.35
CA LYS A 251 -0.22 15.07 -22.93
C LYS A 251 -1.23 14.42 -21.97
N ALA A 252 -1.79 13.26 -22.33
CA ALA A 252 -2.77 12.56 -21.49
C ALA A 252 -2.20 12.18 -20.10
N LEU A 253 -0.95 11.73 -20.03
CA LEU A 253 -0.27 11.43 -18.76
C LEU A 253 -0.06 12.70 -17.92
N SER A 254 0.31 13.81 -18.56
CA SER A 254 0.50 15.10 -17.90
C SER A 254 -0.81 15.66 -17.37
N ASP A 255 -1.89 15.55 -18.15
CA ASP A 255 -3.23 16.00 -17.77
C ASP A 255 -3.80 15.12 -16.64
N ALA A 256 -3.60 13.80 -16.69
CA ALA A 256 -3.98 12.91 -15.60
C ALA A 256 -3.20 13.21 -14.31
N PHE A 257 -1.89 13.46 -14.41
CA PHE A 257 -1.08 13.85 -13.26
C PHE A 257 -1.55 15.18 -12.66
N ARG A 258 -1.78 16.19 -13.50
CA ARG A 258 -2.28 17.50 -13.07
C ARG A 258 -3.67 17.38 -12.44
N GLY A 259 -4.59 16.65 -13.09
CA GLY A 259 -5.92 16.37 -12.58
C GLY A 259 -5.88 15.73 -11.19
N TYR A 260 -4.98 14.77 -10.97
CA TYR A 260 -4.79 14.17 -9.65
C TYR A 260 -4.40 15.17 -8.57
N TRP A 261 -3.37 15.98 -8.82
CA TRP A 261 -2.88 16.93 -7.81
C TRP A 261 -3.81 18.12 -7.58
N GLN A 262 -4.61 18.49 -8.58
CA GLN A 262 -5.57 19.58 -8.47
C GLN A 262 -6.86 19.18 -7.74
N THR A 263 -7.31 17.95 -7.94
CA THR A 263 -8.62 17.47 -7.45
C THR A 263 -8.51 16.50 -6.28
N GLY A 264 -7.36 15.85 -6.11
CA GLY A 264 -7.18 14.74 -5.17
C GLY A 264 -7.86 13.44 -5.61
N VAL A 265 -8.35 13.36 -6.85
CA VAL A 265 -9.04 12.19 -7.44
C VAL A 265 -8.21 11.64 -8.58
N VAL A 266 -8.13 10.31 -8.74
CA VAL A 266 -7.32 9.67 -9.80
C VAL A 266 -7.65 10.27 -11.16
N ALA A 267 -6.61 10.78 -11.84
CA ALA A 267 -6.68 11.43 -13.14
C ALA A 267 -7.68 12.61 -13.23
N GLY A 268 -8.19 13.13 -12.11
CA GLY A 268 -9.29 14.12 -12.12
C GLY A 268 -10.58 13.56 -12.71
N ASN A 269 -10.89 12.27 -12.49
CA ASN A 269 -12.10 11.64 -13.01
C ASN A 269 -13.36 12.48 -12.71
N GLN A 270 -14.04 12.93 -13.76
CA GLN A 270 -15.14 13.89 -13.63
C GLN A 270 -16.32 13.36 -12.83
N SER A 271 -16.64 12.06 -12.95
CA SER A 271 -17.74 11.45 -12.19
C SER A 271 -17.46 11.48 -10.69
N ASP A 272 -16.23 11.15 -10.28
CA ASP A 272 -15.85 11.17 -8.87
C ASP A 272 -15.72 12.61 -8.35
N VAL A 273 -15.17 13.53 -9.14
CA VAL A 273 -15.08 14.96 -8.79
C VAL A 273 -16.48 15.54 -8.57
N SER A 274 -17.40 15.34 -9.52
CA SER A 274 -18.78 15.81 -9.39
C SER A 274 -19.51 15.20 -8.20
N ALA A 275 -19.26 13.93 -7.88
CA ALA A 275 -19.82 13.31 -6.67
C ALA A 275 -19.29 13.97 -5.38
N LEU A 276 -17.99 14.31 -5.32
CA LEU A 276 -17.41 14.99 -4.16
C LEU A 276 -17.89 16.44 -4.03
N GLU A 277 -18.15 17.13 -5.14
CA GLU A 277 -18.70 18.49 -5.15
C GLU A 277 -20.10 18.55 -4.51
N GLN A 278 -20.94 17.55 -4.78
CA GLN A 278 -22.24 17.39 -4.12
C GLN A 278 -22.11 17.22 -2.60
N GLU A 279 -20.97 16.74 -2.12
CA GLU A 279 -20.62 16.61 -0.70
C GLU A 279 -19.73 17.76 -0.19
N HIS A 280 -19.80 18.95 -0.81
CA HIS A 280 -19.03 20.13 -0.44
C HIS A 280 -17.50 19.95 -0.51
N GLY A 281 -17.04 19.13 -1.45
CA GLY A 281 -15.63 18.82 -1.70
C GLY A 281 -15.09 17.63 -0.89
N GLY A 282 -15.97 16.80 -0.32
CA GLY A 282 -15.63 15.57 0.39
C GLY A 282 -14.70 15.77 1.59
N PHE A 283 -13.94 14.71 1.91
CA PHE A 283 -13.06 14.64 3.07
C PHE A 283 -11.64 14.23 2.68
N ALA A 284 -10.65 14.75 3.40
CA ALA A 284 -9.28 14.31 3.29
C ALA A 284 -9.18 12.80 3.58
N ASN A 285 -8.51 12.05 2.73
CA ASN A 285 -8.30 10.63 2.95
C ASN A 285 -7.27 10.42 4.08
N PRO A 286 -7.67 9.81 5.22
CA PRO A 286 -6.77 9.55 6.35
C PRO A 286 -5.53 8.75 5.96
N LEU A 287 -5.65 7.85 4.97
CA LEU A 287 -4.58 6.95 4.54
C LEU A 287 -3.42 7.67 3.84
N PHE A 288 -3.64 8.91 3.38
CA PHE A 288 -2.63 9.74 2.74
C PHE A 288 -2.21 10.95 3.57
N LYS A 289 -2.86 11.19 4.71
CA LYS A 289 -2.52 12.30 5.62
C LYS A 289 -1.20 12.08 6.35
N LEU A 290 -0.78 10.81 6.50
CA LEU A 290 0.35 10.44 7.33
C LEU A 290 1.30 9.51 6.58
N SER A 291 2.55 9.92 6.47
CA SER A 291 3.68 9.05 6.17
C SER A 291 4.41 8.73 7.47
N SER A 292 5.06 7.57 7.53
CA SER A 292 5.96 7.20 8.64
C SER A 292 7.21 8.07 8.78
N ARG A 293 7.30 9.14 7.99
CA ARG A 293 8.49 9.99 7.86
C ARG A 293 8.17 11.49 7.81
N LEU A 294 6.95 11.88 8.21
CA LEU A 294 6.61 13.27 8.53
C LEU A 294 6.71 13.50 10.03
#